data_AF-A0A0D1LZF1-F1
#
_entry.id   AF-A0A0D1LZF1-F1
#
_cell.length_a   1.000
_cell.length_b   1.000
_cell.length_c   1.000
_cell.angle_alpha   90.00
_cell.angle_beta   90.00
_cell.angle_gamma   90.00
#
_symmetry.space_group_name_H-M   'P 1'
#
loop_
_entity.id
_entity.type
_entity.pdbx_description
1 polymer ?
#
loop_
_entity_poly.entity_id
_entity_poly.type
_entity_poly.pdbx_seq_one_letter_code
_entity_poly.pdbx_strand_id
1 'polypeptide(L)'
;MSETKVNLVASTLTNSLGTTVIGHVGVPAAVINVKYPNGKYDTVVSDNQGDFVTKAPAGVIDGDILVEAQLPGDVASKETVTLTIDIPAPVVTAIISTQDNQRLLEGRVNQPDVDVTVKLNEEDDPVFLLVDNSHEFELVLPENTTPAQVEVIAKSRITGKTATTKVGLGVTTKTLVMPALTDDMIAEYVAKEKEQQAVAQQATAEQTPRPFEPAAETAPVDIPEEVVDEAPTTRQQEKPSGIRGFFSKLFGK
;
A
#
# COMPACT_ATOMS: atom_id res chain seq x y z
N MET A 1 0.12 -1.00 69.07
CA MET A 1 0.22 -0.06 67.94
C MET A 1 -0.60 -0.67 66.81
N SER A 2 -1.67 -0.03 66.32
CA SER A 2 -2.31 -0.51 65.08
C SER A 2 -1.33 -0.27 63.94
N GLU A 3 -0.99 -1.31 63.20
CA GLU A 3 -0.33 -1.17 61.91
C GLU A 3 -1.30 -0.46 60.97
N THR A 4 -1.02 0.81 60.65
CA THR A 4 -1.83 1.55 59.68
C THR A 4 -1.36 1.14 58.30
N LYS A 5 -1.96 0.09 57.75
CA LYS A 5 -1.69 -0.37 56.38
C LYS A 5 -2.30 0.61 55.38
N VAL A 6 -1.50 1.08 54.41
CA VAL A 6 -1.92 2.09 53.42
C VAL A 6 -2.89 1.55 52.37
N ASN A 7 -2.99 0.24 52.16
CA ASN A 7 -3.85 -0.42 51.18
C ASN A 7 -3.61 0.12 49.76
N LEU A 8 -2.46 -0.22 49.20
CA LEU A 8 -2.06 0.16 47.85
C LEU A 8 -2.67 -0.77 46.78
N VAL A 9 -3.31 -0.18 45.78
CA VAL A 9 -3.69 -0.84 44.52
C VAL A 9 -3.16 -0.01 43.36
N ALA A 10 -2.57 -0.64 42.36
CA ALA A 10 -2.00 0.06 41.21
C ALA A 10 -2.14 -0.77 39.93
N SER A 11 -2.00 -0.12 38.78
CA SER A 11 -2.05 -0.74 37.45
C SER A 11 -1.21 0.05 36.45
N THR A 12 -0.75 -0.64 35.41
CA THR A 12 -0.01 -0.05 34.28
C THR A 12 -0.92 0.08 33.07
N LEU A 13 -0.81 1.21 32.37
CA LEU A 13 -1.40 1.44 31.06
C LEU A 13 -0.24 1.65 30.09
N THR A 14 0.02 0.66 29.23
CA THR A 14 1.13 0.70 28.27
C THR A 14 0.59 0.71 26.85
N ASN A 15 1.05 1.67 26.05
CA ASN A 15 0.75 1.76 24.61
C ASN A 15 1.96 2.32 23.86
N SER A 16 1.78 2.64 22.57
CA SER A 16 2.87 3.14 21.72
C SER A 16 3.37 4.56 22.08
N LEU A 17 2.64 5.29 22.93
CA LEU A 17 3.01 6.61 23.45
C LEU A 17 3.70 6.56 24.83
N GLY A 18 3.91 5.35 25.34
CA GLY A 18 4.59 5.08 26.60
C GLY A 18 3.71 4.39 27.65
N THR A 19 4.22 4.36 28.87
CA THR A 19 3.56 3.73 30.03
C THR A 19 3.11 4.78 31.04
N THR A 20 1.92 4.60 31.59
CA THR A 20 1.40 5.36 32.72
C THR A 20 1.11 4.40 33.87
N VAL A 21 1.49 4.78 35.09
CA VAL A 21 1.12 4.07 36.31
C VAL A 21 0.00 4.84 36.97
N ILE A 22 -1.10 4.15 37.24
CA ILE A 22 -2.26 4.68 37.95
C ILE A 22 -2.48 3.84 39.20
N GLY A 23 -2.98 4.44 40.27
CA GLY A 23 -3.32 3.68 41.45
C GLY A 23 -4.07 4.49 42.49
N HIS A 24 -4.40 3.78 43.55
CA HIS A 24 -5.14 4.27 44.69
C HIS A 24 -4.48 3.75 45.98
N VAL A 25 -4.45 4.61 46.97
CA VAL A 25 -4.01 4.32 48.33
C VAL A 25 -5.18 4.62 49.24
N GLY A 26 -5.52 3.70 50.15
CA GLY A 26 -6.66 3.87 51.06
C GLY A 26 -6.52 5.03 52.07
N VAL A 27 -5.40 5.75 52.04
CA VAL A 27 -5.13 6.96 52.83
C VAL A 27 -4.57 8.08 51.95
N PRO A 28 -4.97 9.34 52.19
CA PRO A 28 -4.48 10.48 51.41
C PRO A 28 -3.04 10.85 51.78
N ALA A 29 -2.38 11.61 50.90
CA ALA A 29 -1.04 12.16 51.10
C ALA A 29 0.05 11.11 51.40
N ALA A 30 -0.12 9.88 50.90
CA ALA A 30 0.92 8.87 50.91
C ALA A 30 2.00 9.22 49.87
N VAL A 31 3.27 8.95 50.18
CA VAL A 31 4.38 9.04 49.25
C VAL A 31 4.47 7.73 48.48
N ILE A 32 4.39 7.80 47.16
CA ILE A 32 4.50 6.67 46.24
C ILE A 32 5.85 6.74 45.53
N ASN A 33 6.64 5.68 45.65
CA ASN A 33 7.87 5.48 44.90
C ASN A 33 7.65 4.40 43.86
N VAL A 34 7.89 4.72 42.59
CA VAL A 34 7.78 3.79 41.48
C VAL A 34 9.18 3.49 40.97
N LYS A 35 9.58 2.22 40.97
CA LYS A 35 10.84 1.74 40.41
C LYS A 35 10.58 1.01 39.11
N TYR A 36 11.22 1.47 38.04
CA TYR A 36 11.07 0.94 36.69
C TYR A 36 12.13 -0.13 36.35
N PRO A 37 11.90 -0.97 35.32
CA PRO A 37 12.79 -2.09 35.01
C PRO A 37 14.15 -1.61 34.46
N ASN A 38 14.19 -0.42 33.89
CA ASN A 38 15.42 0.25 33.44
C ASN A 38 16.22 0.92 34.58
N GLY A 39 15.82 0.71 35.85
CA GLY A 39 16.47 1.27 37.03
C GLY A 39 16.12 2.73 37.33
N LYS A 40 15.32 3.40 36.50
CA LYS A 40 14.79 4.73 36.80
C LYS A 40 13.74 4.65 37.90
N TYR A 41 13.48 5.78 38.55
CA TYR A 41 12.47 5.89 39.60
C TYR A 41 11.72 7.21 39.49
N ASP A 42 10.47 7.20 39.95
CA ASP A 42 9.65 8.39 40.15
C ASP A 42 9.12 8.41 41.58
N THR A 43 8.88 9.62 42.10
CA THR A 43 8.21 9.83 43.38
C THR A 43 7.02 10.76 43.17
N VAL A 44 5.84 10.31 43.59
CA VAL A 44 4.59 11.08 43.53
C VAL A 44 3.89 11.00 44.88
N VAL A 45 3.01 11.96 45.18
CA VAL A 45 2.20 11.96 46.40
C VAL A 45 0.75 11.75 46.00
N SER A 46 0.02 10.88 46.71
CA SER A 46 -1.41 10.70 46.45
C SER A 46 -2.20 11.95 46.82
N ASP A 47 -3.29 12.18 46.10
CA ASP A 47 -4.17 13.31 46.35
C ASP A 47 -5.03 13.11 47.62
N ASN A 48 -5.98 14.03 47.83
CA ASN A 48 -6.89 13.99 48.98
C ASN A 48 -7.86 12.79 48.94
N GLN A 49 -8.06 12.16 47.78
CA GLN A 49 -8.86 10.96 47.61
C GLN A 49 -8.00 9.69 47.69
N GLY A 50 -6.68 9.82 47.74
CA GLY A 50 -5.75 8.70 47.75
C GLY A 50 -5.30 8.25 46.35
N ASP A 51 -5.72 8.95 45.30
CA ASP A 51 -5.40 8.60 43.93
C ASP A 51 -4.04 9.17 43.50
N PHE A 52 -3.37 8.48 42.59
CA PHE A 52 -2.14 8.97 41.97
C PHE A 52 -2.01 8.54 40.52
N VAL A 53 -1.32 9.37 39.75
CA VAL A 53 -0.97 9.11 38.35
C VAL A 53 0.47 9.57 38.13
N THR A 54 1.29 8.71 37.54
CA THR A 54 2.63 9.10 37.07
C THR A 54 2.91 8.53 35.69
N LYS A 55 3.52 9.33 34.82
CA LYS A 55 3.97 8.89 33.50
C LYS A 55 5.37 8.33 33.63
N ALA A 56 5.56 7.09 33.16
CA ALA A 56 6.86 6.45 33.17
C ALA A 56 7.89 7.27 32.36
N PRO A 57 9.16 7.29 32.80
CA PRO A 57 10.21 7.99 32.08
C PRO A 57 10.42 7.37 30.69
N ALA A 58 10.92 8.16 29.76
CA ALA A 58 11.26 7.67 28.43
C ALA A 58 12.29 6.52 28.47
N GLY A 59 12.18 5.58 27.53
CA GLY A 59 13.07 4.42 27.43
C GLY A 59 12.88 3.39 28.54
N VAL A 60 11.69 3.25 29.09
CA VAL A 60 11.33 2.05 29.86
C VAL A 60 11.36 0.82 28.96
N ILE A 61 11.74 -0.31 29.53
CA ILE A 61 11.82 -1.62 28.87
C ILE A 61 10.76 -2.56 29.46
N ASP A 62 10.55 -3.70 28.82
CA ASP A 62 9.72 -4.76 29.38
C ASP A 62 10.27 -5.24 30.74
N GLY A 63 9.36 -5.54 31.66
CA GLY A 63 9.73 -6.12 32.96
C GLY A 63 8.88 -5.62 34.11
N ASP A 64 9.28 -6.03 35.32
CA ASP A 64 8.53 -5.74 36.53
C ASP A 64 8.81 -4.33 37.04
N ILE A 65 7.73 -3.67 37.46
CA ILE A 65 7.79 -2.43 38.22
C ILE A 65 7.40 -2.69 39.66
N LEU A 66 8.06 -1.98 40.56
CA LEU A 66 7.74 -1.98 41.98
C LEU A 66 7.13 -0.63 42.33
N VAL A 67 5.89 -0.65 42.81
CA VAL A 67 5.19 0.52 43.33
C VAL A 67 5.15 0.38 44.84
N GLU A 68 5.75 1.32 45.55
CA GLU A 68 5.77 1.34 47.00
C GLU A 68 5.03 2.57 47.52
N ALA A 69 4.07 2.41 48.41
CA ALA A 69 3.38 3.51 49.06
C ALA A 69 3.70 3.53 50.56
N GLN A 70 3.89 4.73 51.11
CA GLN A 70 4.24 4.93 52.51
C GLN A 70 3.74 6.28 53.03
N LEU A 71 3.20 6.33 54.26
CA LEU A 71 2.86 7.58 54.93
C LEU A 71 4.14 8.31 55.40
N PRO A 72 4.18 9.65 55.29
CA PRO A 72 5.30 10.44 55.81
C PRO A 72 5.55 10.20 57.30
N GLY A 73 6.78 9.81 57.65
CA GLY A 73 7.18 9.59 59.05
C GLY A 73 6.72 8.25 59.66
N ASP A 74 6.03 7.39 58.91
CA ASP A 74 5.60 6.07 59.37
C ASP A 74 6.14 4.96 58.46
N VAL A 75 7.19 4.26 58.92
CA VAL A 75 7.81 3.14 58.19
C VAL A 75 6.94 1.89 58.22
N ALA A 76 6.12 1.70 59.26
CA ALA A 76 5.26 0.53 59.38
C ALA A 76 4.09 0.56 58.38
N SER A 77 3.79 1.73 57.83
CA SER A 77 2.74 1.92 56.83
C SER A 77 3.13 1.43 55.42
N LYS A 78 4.39 1.04 55.18
CA LYS A 78 4.89 0.71 53.85
C LYS A 78 4.16 -0.49 53.23
N GLU A 79 3.68 -0.34 52.00
CA GLU A 79 3.15 -1.42 51.18
C GLU A 79 3.76 -1.39 49.78
N THR A 80 3.98 -2.57 49.20
CA THR A 80 4.59 -2.73 47.88
C THR A 80 3.68 -3.59 47.00
N VAL A 81 3.47 -3.14 45.76
CA VAL A 81 2.81 -3.89 44.70
C VAL A 81 3.76 -4.03 43.52
N THR A 82 3.87 -5.25 43.00
CA THR A 82 4.58 -5.53 41.75
C THR A 82 3.59 -5.54 40.61
N LEU A 83 3.90 -4.77 39.56
CA LEU A 83 3.16 -4.79 38.29
C LEU A 83 4.13 -5.14 37.17
N THR A 84 3.61 -5.41 35.98
CA THR A 84 4.45 -5.71 34.81
C THR A 84 4.21 -4.68 33.71
N ILE A 85 5.29 -4.24 33.08
CA ILE A 85 5.26 -3.49 31.83
C ILE A 85 5.53 -4.47 30.69
N ASP A 86 4.57 -4.53 29.77
CA ASP A 86 4.68 -5.22 28.49
C ASP A 86 4.43 -4.20 27.38
N ILE A 87 5.49 -3.75 26.72
CA ILE A 87 5.41 -2.76 25.64
C ILE A 87 5.03 -3.51 24.35
N PRO A 88 3.98 -3.08 23.63
CA PRO A 88 3.54 -3.79 22.44
C PRO A 88 4.61 -3.80 21.34
N ALA A 89 4.46 -4.72 20.39
CA ALA A 89 5.20 -4.65 19.13
C ALA A 89 4.83 -3.37 18.36
N PRO A 90 5.72 -2.83 17.51
CA PRO A 90 5.37 -1.72 16.63
C PRO A 90 4.17 -2.08 15.76
N VAL A 91 3.39 -1.08 15.36
CA VAL A 91 2.46 -1.18 14.26
C VAL A 91 3.02 -0.36 13.12
N VAL A 92 3.15 -1.00 11.96
CA VAL A 92 3.67 -0.39 10.74
C VAL A 92 2.65 -0.49 9.62
N THR A 93 2.51 0.59 8.86
CA THR A 93 1.68 0.66 7.65
C THR A 93 2.54 1.16 6.51
N ALA A 94 2.37 0.58 5.32
CA ALA A 94 3.13 1.01 4.15
C ALA A 94 2.29 0.90 2.87
N ILE A 95 2.51 1.83 1.96
CA ILE A 95 1.86 1.89 0.65
C ILE A 95 2.91 2.18 -0.42
N ILE A 96 2.67 1.70 -1.63
CA ILE A 96 3.41 2.12 -2.81
C ILE A 96 2.62 3.23 -3.50
N SER A 97 3.25 4.39 -3.67
CA SER A 97 2.71 5.49 -4.47
C SER A 97 3.56 5.72 -5.73
N THR A 98 3.05 6.55 -6.64
CA THR A 98 3.78 6.96 -7.85
C THR A 98 3.60 8.45 -8.01
N GLN A 99 4.69 9.18 -7.78
CA GLN A 99 4.75 10.63 -7.80
C GLN A 99 5.92 11.04 -8.69
N ASP A 100 5.73 12.05 -9.53
CA ASP A 100 6.78 12.59 -10.40
C ASP A 100 7.56 11.52 -11.19
N ASN A 101 6.83 10.52 -11.68
CA ASN A 101 7.36 9.38 -12.45
C ASN A 101 8.32 8.47 -11.67
N GLN A 102 8.34 8.55 -10.34
CA GLN A 102 9.06 7.66 -9.43
C GLN A 102 8.08 6.82 -8.61
N ARG A 103 8.46 5.56 -8.37
CA ARG A 103 7.76 4.67 -7.42
C ARG A 103 8.36 4.87 -6.04
N LEU A 104 7.51 5.14 -5.06
CA LEU A 104 7.91 5.34 -3.67
C LEU A 104 7.18 4.34 -2.78
N LEU A 105 7.89 3.77 -1.83
CA LEU A 105 7.32 3.11 -0.66
C LEU A 105 7.25 4.15 0.44
N GLU A 106 6.05 4.49 0.85
CA GLU A 106 5.80 5.43 1.95
C GLU A 106 5.18 4.63 3.09
N GLY A 107 5.63 4.89 4.32
CA GLY A 107 5.04 4.22 5.47
C GLY A 107 5.18 4.99 6.76
N ARG A 108 4.48 4.48 7.77
CA ARG A 108 4.41 5.06 9.11
C ARG A 108 4.51 3.97 10.17
N VAL A 109 5.11 4.31 11.30
CA VAL A 109 5.13 3.50 12.52
C VAL A 109 4.43 4.23 13.65
N ASN A 110 3.87 3.51 14.62
CA ASN A 110 3.09 4.11 15.71
C ASN A 110 3.90 4.42 16.98
N GLN A 111 5.19 4.10 17.00
CA GLN A 111 6.05 4.17 18.19
C GLN A 111 7.45 4.68 17.82
N PRO A 112 8.16 5.35 18.75
CA PRO A 112 9.53 5.81 18.52
C PRO A 112 10.53 4.65 18.57
N ASP A 113 11.79 4.95 18.22
CA ASP A 113 12.91 4.02 18.33
C ASP A 113 12.69 2.68 17.59
N VAL A 114 12.17 2.77 16.37
CA VAL A 114 11.93 1.63 15.49
C VAL A 114 12.93 1.62 14.35
N ASP A 115 13.55 0.47 14.13
CA ASP A 115 14.28 0.20 12.90
C ASP A 115 13.29 -0.40 11.88
N VAL A 116 13.25 0.16 10.67
CA VAL A 116 12.45 -0.38 9.58
C VAL A 116 13.37 -1.07 8.58
N THR A 117 12.98 -2.29 8.20
CA THR A 117 13.67 -3.09 7.19
C THR A 117 12.68 -3.43 6.09
N VAL A 118 13.06 -3.18 4.85
CA VAL A 118 12.28 -3.49 3.67
C VAL A 118 12.96 -4.61 2.89
N LYS A 119 12.24 -5.69 2.62
CA LYS A 119 12.70 -6.73 1.69
C LYS A 119 11.98 -6.56 0.38
N LEU A 120 12.76 -6.55 -0.70
CA LEU A 120 12.26 -6.60 -2.06
C LEU A 120 12.44 -8.04 -2.54
N ASN A 121 11.37 -8.72 -2.90
CA ASN A 121 11.36 -10.15 -3.18
C ASN A 121 11.90 -10.99 -1.99
N GLU A 122 11.87 -12.32 -2.10
CA GLU A 122 12.35 -13.20 -1.02
C GLU A 122 13.88 -13.40 -1.05
N GLU A 123 14.54 -13.05 -2.16
CA GLU A 123 15.97 -13.29 -2.39
C GLU A 123 16.86 -12.05 -2.30
N ASP A 124 16.31 -10.82 -2.37
CA ASP A 124 17.16 -9.61 -2.34
C ASP A 124 17.60 -9.26 -0.91
N ASP A 125 18.72 -8.55 -0.82
CA ASP A 125 19.24 -8.05 0.44
C ASP A 125 18.26 -7.05 1.09
N PRO A 126 18.04 -7.14 2.40
CA PRO A 126 17.15 -6.22 3.11
C PRO A 126 17.71 -4.80 3.12
N VAL A 127 16.85 -3.82 2.83
CA VAL A 127 17.15 -2.39 2.91
C VAL A 127 16.75 -1.87 4.29
N PHE A 128 17.71 -1.28 5.01
CA PHE A 128 17.44 -0.63 6.30
C PHE A 128 17.07 0.84 6.10
N LEU A 129 15.96 1.26 6.70
CA LEU A 129 15.45 2.62 6.64
C LEU A 129 15.46 3.24 8.03
N LEU A 130 15.86 4.51 8.07
CA LEU A 130 15.68 5.34 9.25
C LEU A 130 14.27 5.91 9.25
N VAL A 131 13.58 5.74 10.37
CA VAL A 131 12.31 6.40 10.64
C VAL A 131 12.59 7.82 11.11
N ASP A 132 11.88 8.79 10.56
CA ASP A 132 12.02 10.19 10.95
C ASP A 132 11.33 10.49 12.30
N ASN A 133 11.44 11.75 12.76
CA ASN A 133 10.82 12.19 14.01
C ASN A 133 9.27 12.25 13.93
N SER A 134 8.71 12.22 12.73
CA SER A 134 7.26 12.16 12.47
C SER A 134 6.75 10.71 12.43
N HIS A 135 7.64 9.74 12.65
CA HIS A 135 7.40 8.31 12.56
C HIS A 135 7.10 7.82 11.14
N GLU A 136 7.65 8.49 10.13
CA GLU A 136 7.47 8.20 8.72
C GLU A 136 8.78 7.70 8.09
N PHE A 137 8.66 6.93 7.02
CA PHE A 137 9.80 6.48 6.23
C PHE A 137 9.43 6.42 4.75
N GLU A 138 10.45 6.58 3.91
CA GLU A 138 10.32 6.55 2.46
C GLU A 138 11.46 5.74 1.84
N LEU A 139 11.16 5.01 0.76
CA LEU A 139 12.14 4.33 -0.07
C LEU A 139 11.76 4.40 -1.55
N VAL A 140 12.69 4.85 -2.39
CA VAL A 140 12.53 4.77 -3.84
C VAL A 140 12.57 3.31 -4.28
N LEU A 141 11.54 2.91 -5.03
CA LEU A 141 11.40 1.55 -5.56
C LEU A 141 11.64 1.52 -7.08
N PRO A 142 12.05 0.36 -7.63
CA PRO A 142 12.00 0.12 -9.06
C PRO A 142 10.60 0.35 -9.66
N GLU A 143 10.53 0.82 -10.91
CA GLU A 143 9.26 1.23 -11.57
C GLU A 143 8.18 0.13 -11.57
N ASN A 144 8.61 -1.13 -11.72
CA ASN A 144 7.72 -2.29 -11.87
C ASN A 144 7.48 -3.05 -10.55
N THR A 145 7.90 -2.52 -9.40
CA THR A 145 7.68 -3.18 -8.11
C THR A 145 6.18 -3.25 -7.79
N THR A 146 5.73 -4.46 -7.48
CA THR A 146 4.36 -4.74 -7.04
C THR A 146 4.30 -4.88 -5.52
N PRO A 147 3.15 -4.61 -4.86
CA PRO A 147 3.07 -4.70 -3.40
C PRO A 147 3.32 -6.10 -2.85
N ALA A 148 3.06 -7.16 -3.64
CA ALA A 148 3.32 -8.54 -3.24
C ALA A 148 4.82 -8.85 -3.12
N GLN A 149 5.68 -8.04 -3.76
CA GLN A 149 7.13 -8.17 -3.71
C GLN A 149 7.76 -7.38 -2.57
N VAL A 150 6.98 -6.62 -1.79
CA VAL A 150 7.52 -5.78 -0.74
C VAL A 150 7.03 -6.28 0.61
N GLU A 151 7.97 -6.65 1.47
CA GLU A 151 7.71 -6.94 2.88
C GLU A 151 8.35 -5.83 3.73
N VAL A 152 7.57 -5.21 4.62
CA VAL A 152 8.08 -4.20 5.56
C VAL A 152 8.04 -4.78 6.96
N ILE A 153 9.20 -4.79 7.62
CA ILE A 153 9.41 -5.27 8.97
C ILE A 153 9.82 -4.09 9.84
N ALA A 154 9.07 -3.83 10.90
CA ALA A 154 9.39 -2.86 11.93
C ALA A 154 9.89 -3.59 13.18
N LYS A 155 11.03 -3.18 13.73
CA LYS A 155 11.60 -3.74 14.96
C LYS A 155 11.80 -2.65 16.01
N SER A 156 11.23 -2.84 17.20
CA SER A 156 11.50 -1.98 18.35
C SER A 156 12.95 -2.12 18.79
N ARG A 157 13.70 -1.02 18.89
CA ARG A 157 15.04 -1.03 19.50
C ARG A 157 15.00 -1.22 21.02
N ILE A 158 13.86 -0.90 21.63
CA ILE A 158 13.67 -0.98 23.08
C ILE A 158 13.38 -2.42 23.51
N THR A 159 12.42 -3.08 22.86
CA THR A 159 11.98 -4.43 23.25
C THR A 159 12.48 -5.55 22.34
N GLY A 160 12.99 -5.21 21.15
CA GLY A 160 13.32 -6.20 20.13
C GLY A 160 12.11 -6.83 19.43
N LYS A 161 10.88 -6.51 19.84
CA LYS A 161 9.64 -7.02 19.23
C LYS A 161 9.52 -6.51 17.80
N THR A 162 9.03 -7.38 16.92
CA THR A 162 8.87 -7.12 15.49
C THR A 162 7.42 -7.13 15.06
N ALA A 163 7.11 -6.39 14.01
CA ALA A 163 5.86 -6.48 13.29
C ALA A 163 6.11 -6.40 11.79
N THR A 164 5.30 -7.13 11.04
CA THR A 164 5.33 -7.14 9.58
C THR A 164 4.01 -6.57 9.07
N THR A 165 4.07 -5.82 7.97
CA THR A 165 2.86 -5.35 7.29
C THR A 165 2.87 -5.70 5.80
N LYS A 166 1.67 -5.92 5.27
CA LYS A 166 1.47 -6.07 3.83
C LYS A 166 1.39 -4.70 3.20
N VAL A 167 2.14 -4.50 2.13
CA VAL A 167 2.15 -3.23 1.42
C VAL A 167 0.93 -3.13 0.52
N GLY A 168 0.28 -1.96 0.52
CA GLY A 168 -0.84 -1.64 -0.36
C GLY A 168 -0.42 -0.81 -1.58
N LEU A 169 -1.34 -0.54 -2.50
CA LEU A 169 -1.20 0.51 -3.50
C LEU A 169 -1.90 1.78 -3.01
N GLY A 170 -1.19 2.91 -3.02
CA GLY A 170 -1.78 4.22 -2.84
C GLY A 170 -2.55 4.66 -4.09
N VAL A 171 -3.60 5.45 -3.91
CA VAL A 171 -4.32 6.06 -5.03
C VAL A 171 -3.46 7.21 -5.55
N THR A 172 -3.01 7.10 -6.79
CA THR A 172 -2.31 8.19 -7.48
C THR A 172 -3.33 8.94 -8.33
N THR A 173 -3.82 10.08 -7.86
CA THR A 173 -4.61 10.97 -8.73
C THR A 173 -3.66 11.66 -9.68
N LYS A 174 -3.35 11.03 -10.82
CA LYS A 174 -2.91 11.80 -11.99
C LYS A 174 -4.10 12.63 -12.46
N THR A 175 -4.13 13.91 -12.13
CA THR A 175 -5.02 14.88 -12.78
C THR A 175 -4.54 15.03 -14.22
N LEU A 176 -5.04 14.18 -15.12
CA LEU A 176 -4.88 14.40 -16.54
C LEU A 176 -5.77 15.61 -16.88
N VAL A 177 -5.15 16.76 -17.15
CA VAL A 177 -5.86 17.89 -17.75
C VAL A 177 -6.24 17.44 -19.16
N MET A 178 -7.48 16.98 -19.33
CA MET A 178 -8.04 16.84 -20.67
C MET A 178 -8.14 18.26 -21.26
N PRO A 179 -7.53 18.55 -22.42
CA PRO A 179 -7.78 19.82 -23.07
C PRO A 179 -9.29 19.92 -23.32
N ALA A 180 -9.91 21.01 -22.89
CA ALA A 180 -11.30 21.27 -23.23
C ALA A 180 -11.40 21.33 -24.76
N LEU A 181 -12.36 20.61 -25.33
CA LEU A 181 -12.68 20.73 -26.75
C LEU A 181 -13.13 22.18 -26.98
N THR A 182 -12.30 22.99 -27.64
CA THR A 182 -12.61 24.40 -27.89
C THR A 182 -13.54 24.53 -29.09
N ASP A 183 -14.36 25.59 -29.11
CA ASP A 183 -15.23 25.89 -30.25
C ASP A 183 -14.44 26.05 -31.56
N ASP A 184 -13.19 26.53 -31.50
CA ASP A 184 -12.29 26.65 -32.65
C ASP A 184 -11.91 25.28 -33.23
N MET A 185 -11.59 24.29 -32.37
CA MET A 185 -11.27 22.93 -32.82
C MET A 185 -12.50 22.24 -33.44
N ILE A 186 -13.69 22.53 -32.92
CA ILE A 186 -14.94 22.03 -33.49
C ILE A 186 -15.19 22.68 -34.86
N ALA A 187 -14.99 24.00 -34.96
CA ALA A 187 -15.18 24.75 -36.20
C ALA A 187 -14.21 24.29 -37.30
N GLU A 188 -12.94 24.06 -36.99
CA GLU A 188 -11.95 23.58 -37.95
C GLU A 188 -12.30 22.18 -38.48
N TYR A 189 -12.77 21.28 -37.61
CA TYR A 189 -13.22 19.95 -38.02
C TYR A 189 -14.40 20.02 -38.99
N VAL A 190 -15.42 20.82 -38.66
CA VAL A 190 -16.61 21.02 -39.51
C VAL A 190 -16.26 21.69 -40.83
N ALA A 191 -15.34 22.66 -40.82
CA ALA A 191 -14.85 23.31 -42.03
C ALA A 191 -14.15 22.30 -42.95
N LYS A 192 -13.29 21.44 -42.39
CA LYS A 192 -12.58 20.40 -43.12
C LYS A 192 -13.52 19.35 -43.71
N GLU A 193 -14.59 18.96 -43.00
CA GLU A 193 -15.62 18.08 -43.55
C GLU A 193 -16.38 18.74 -44.71
N LYS A 194 -16.72 20.03 -44.60
CA LYS A 194 -17.39 20.77 -45.68
C LYS A 194 -16.52 20.92 -46.91
N GLU A 195 -15.22 21.19 -46.74
CA GLU A 195 -14.27 21.25 -47.84
C GLU A 195 -14.14 19.90 -48.55
N GLN A 196 -14.05 18.80 -47.80
CA GLN A 196 -14.01 17.45 -48.37
C GLN A 196 -15.29 17.12 -49.15
N GLN A 197 -16.45 17.53 -48.65
CA GLN A 197 -17.72 17.35 -49.35
C GLN A 197 -17.83 18.23 -50.60
N ALA A 198 -17.32 19.46 -50.57
CA ALA A 198 -17.30 20.35 -51.74
C ALA A 198 -16.38 19.82 -52.84
N VAL A 199 -15.20 19.30 -52.48
CA VAL A 199 -14.28 18.66 -53.42
C VAL A 199 -14.90 17.39 -54.03
N ALA A 200 -15.61 16.59 -53.23
CA ALA A 200 -16.34 15.43 -53.74
C ALA A 200 -17.48 15.80 -54.70
N GLN A 201 -18.19 16.90 -54.44
CA GLN A 201 -19.27 17.39 -55.32
C GLN A 201 -18.73 17.98 -56.63
N GLN A 202 -17.59 18.67 -56.61
CA GLN A 202 -16.94 19.18 -57.82
C GLN A 202 -16.43 18.03 -58.72
N ALA A 203 -15.86 16.98 -58.13
CA ALA A 203 -15.45 15.79 -58.88
C ALA A 203 -16.64 15.06 -59.55
N THR A 204 -17.85 15.21 -59.02
CA THR A 204 -19.07 14.59 -59.58
C THR A 204 -19.70 15.44 -60.71
N ALA A 205 -19.49 16.76 -60.71
CA ALA A 205 -20.06 17.69 -61.69
C ALA A 205 -19.29 17.75 -63.03
N GLU A 206 -18.00 17.42 -63.04
CA GLU A 206 -17.17 17.42 -64.27
C GLU A 206 -17.43 16.21 -65.20
N GLN A 207 -18.21 15.21 -64.76
CA GLN A 207 -18.53 14.00 -65.55
C GLN A 207 -19.92 14.05 -66.23
N THR A 208 -20.29 15.19 -66.83
CA THR A 208 -21.52 15.26 -67.65
C THR A 208 -21.20 14.91 -69.11
N PRO A 209 -21.68 13.78 -69.68
CA PRO A 209 -21.33 13.40 -71.05
C PRO A 209 -22.08 14.26 -72.09
N ARG A 210 -21.40 14.59 -73.20
CA ARG A 210 -21.98 15.31 -74.36
C ARG A 210 -22.97 14.41 -75.13
N PRO A 211 -23.97 14.98 -75.84
CA PRO A 211 -25.02 14.21 -76.51
C PRO A 211 -24.52 13.34 -77.67
N PHE A 212 -25.15 12.18 -77.85
CA PHE A 212 -24.80 11.10 -78.79
C PHE A 212 -24.98 11.46 -80.28
N GLU A 213 -24.01 11.07 -81.12
CA GLU A 213 -24.17 10.89 -82.57
C GLU A 213 -24.36 9.39 -82.91
N PRO A 214 -25.21 9.00 -83.89
CA PRO A 214 -25.57 7.61 -84.13
C PRO A 214 -24.62 6.87 -85.10
N ALA A 215 -24.70 5.54 -84.99
CA ALA A 215 -23.80 4.48 -85.45
C ALA A 215 -23.48 4.35 -86.96
N ALA A 216 -22.31 3.75 -87.23
CA ALA A 216 -22.04 2.83 -88.35
C ALA A 216 -20.93 1.83 -87.90
N GLU A 217 -21.16 0.53 -87.74
CA GLU A 217 -21.34 -0.57 -88.71
C GLU A 217 -20.02 -1.27 -89.14
N THR A 218 -20.02 -2.62 -89.02
CA THR A 218 -19.10 -3.64 -89.61
C THR A 218 -17.67 -3.76 -89.04
N ALA A 219 -16.98 -4.90 -88.92
CA ALA A 219 -17.18 -6.33 -89.22
C ALA A 219 -15.99 -7.13 -88.56
N PRO A 220 -16.00 -8.49 -88.55
CA PRO A 220 -15.21 -9.34 -87.63
C PRO A 220 -13.89 -9.88 -88.23
N VAL A 221 -12.90 -10.23 -87.39
CA VAL A 221 -11.68 -10.97 -87.79
C VAL A 221 -11.18 -11.74 -86.55
N ASP A 222 -11.30 -13.08 -86.45
CA ASP A 222 -10.57 -14.21 -87.06
C ASP A 222 -9.39 -14.71 -86.18
N ILE A 223 -9.41 -16.01 -85.87
CA ILE A 223 -8.50 -16.73 -84.95
C ILE A 223 -7.55 -17.58 -85.79
N PRO A 224 -6.27 -17.73 -85.39
CA PRO A 224 -5.71 -19.08 -85.41
C PRO A 224 -4.89 -19.46 -84.18
N GLU A 225 -4.93 -20.77 -83.90
CA GLU A 225 -4.19 -21.54 -82.89
C GLU A 225 -2.66 -21.51 -83.09
N GLU A 226 -1.90 -21.52 -81.99
CA GLU A 226 -0.68 -22.34 -81.90
C GLU A 226 -0.38 -22.73 -80.44
N VAL A 227 0.18 -23.93 -80.32
CA VAL A 227 0.27 -24.83 -79.15
C VAL A 227 1.53 -24.56 -78.34
N VAL A 228 1.47 -24.59 -76.99
CA VAL A 228 2.64 -24.93 -76.15
C VAL A 228 2.19 -25.69 -74.89
N ASP A 229 2.87 -26.81 -74.65
CA ASP A 229 2.65 -27.86 -73.64
C ASP A 229 3.05 -27.51 -72.18
N GLU A 230 2.41 -28.26 -71.26
CA GLU A 230 2.81 -28.71 -69.90
C GLU A 230 3.10 -27.66 -68.79
N ALA A 231 2.65 -27.76 -67.53
CA ALA A 231 1.74 -28.63 -66.78
C ALA A 231 1.43 -27.91 -65.42
N PRO A 232 0.22 -27.99 -64.82
CA PRO A 232 -0.07 -27.34 -63.54
C PRO A 232 -0.13 -28.34 -62.37
N THR A 233 0.51 -28.01 -61.25
CA THR A 233 0.29 -28.70 -59.96
C THR A 233 -0.95 -28.14 -59.26
N THR A 234 -1.79 -29.07 -58.83
CA THR A 234 -3.18 -28.92 -58.41
C THR A 234 -3.34 -28.48 -56.95
N ARG A 235 -4.25 -27.53 -56.73
CA ARG A 235 -5.04 -27.39 -55.48
C ARG A 235 -6.09 -28.50 -55.45
N GLN A 236 -6.30 -29.15 -54.31
CA GLN A 236 -7.62 -29.71 -53.96
C GLN A 236 -7.96 -29.46 -52.50
N GLN A 237 -9.18 -28.95 -52.33
CA GLN A 237 -9.94 -28.79 -51.10
C GLN A 237 -10.63 -30.12 -50.71
N GLU A 238 -11.14 -30.10 -49.48
CA GLU A 238 -12.31 -30.80 -48.94
C GLU A 238 -12.15 -32.01 -48.01
N LYS A 239 -12.85 -31.87 -46.87
CA LYS A 239 -13.15 -32.85 -45.82
C LYS A 239 -14.13 -33.91 -46.33
N PRO A 240 -14.29 -35.02 -45.60
CA PRO A 240 -15.54 -35.12 -44.82
C PRO A 240 -15.43 -35.77 -43.43
N SER A 241 -16.51 -35.55 -42.68
CA SER A 241 -16.99 -36.05 -41.38
C SER A 241 -16.75 -37.53 -41.04
N GLY A 242 -16.53 -37.85 -39.74
CA GLY A 242 -16.66 -39.23 -39.24
C GLY A 242 -16.27 -39.48 -37.77
N ILE A 243 -17.24 -39.32 -36.87
CA ILE A 243 -17.38 -39.72 -35.46
C ILE A 243 -16.66 -41.02 -35.03
N ARG A 244 -15.88 -41.01 -33.93
CA ARG A 244 -15.91 -41.97 -32.78
C ARG A 244 -14.69 -41.87 -31.86
N GLY A 245 -14.94 -41.56 -30.59
CA GLY A 245 -14.47 -42.39 -29.47
C GLY A 245 -13.17 -42.01 -28.74
N PHE A 246 -13.31 -41.96 -27.41
CA PHE A 246 -12.29 -42.21 -26.38
C PHE A 246 -11.40 -41.06 -25.90
N PHE A 247 -12.06 -40.19 -25.14
CA PHE A 247 -11.50 -39.59 -23.92
C PHE A 247 -10.99 -40.66 -22.94
N SER A 248 -10.12 -40.19 -22.04
CA SER A 248 -9.73 -40.72 -20.71
C SER A 248 -8.47 -41.58 -20.62
N LYS A 249 -7.38 -40.92 -20.18
CA LYS A 249 -6.47 -41.50 -19.19
C LYS A 249 -5.95 -40.38 -18.27
N LEU A 250 -6.69 -40.17 -17.19
CA LEU A 250 -6.36 -39.32 -16.05
C LEU A 250 -6.37 -40.22 -14.80
N PHE A 251 -5.28 -40.18 -14.03
CA PHE A 251 -5.04 -40.74 -12.68
C PHE A 251 -4.93 -42.26 -12.45
N GLY A 252 -3.89 -42.62 -11.67
CA GLY A 252 -3.99 -43.70 -10.68
C GLY A 252 -2.76 -44.61 -10.51
N LYS A 253 -1.70 -44.14 -9.85
CA LYS A 253 -1.12 -44.77 -8.65
C LYS A 253 -0.10 -43.86 -7.98
#